data_AF-A0A8F4FVI5-F1
#
_entry.id   AF-A0A8F4FVI5-F1
#
_cell.length_a   1.000
_cell.length_b   1.000
_cell.length_c   1.000
_cell.angle_alpha   90.00
_cell.angle_beta   90.00
_cell.angle_gamma   90.00
#
_symmetry.space_group_name_H-M   'P 1'
#
loop_
_entity.id
_entity.type
_entity.pdbx_description
1 polymer ?
#
loop_
_entity_poly.entity_id
_entity_poly.type
_entity_poly.pdbx_seq_one_letter_code
_entity_poly.pdbx_strand_id
1 'polypeptide(L)'
;MPTAAPLSPDHHRTLGLDPDRAEVAARALDDLAEDLRGAARTQHGRTAVVTSDWKGPSRRWFDRHDAEVAGELRSGARAAASAATAIRAEVRAAVERQLPVVPWTGWHLP
;
A
#
# COMPACT_ATOMS: atom_id res chain seq x y z
N MET A 1 35.39 -23.92 -21.88
CA MET A 1 34.47 -23.78 -20.72
C MET A 1 34.46 -22.31 -20.30
N PRO A 2 33.43 -21.52 -20.59
CA PRO A 2 33.32 -20.19 -19.99
C PRO A 2 32.68 -20.33 -18.61
N THR A 3 33.47 -20.06 -17.58
CA THR A 3 33.02 -19.88 -16.20
C THR A 3 32.10 -18.67 -16.16
N ALA A 4 30.80 -18.90 -15.94
CA ALA A 4 29.88 -17.82 -15.61
C ALA A 4 30.30 -17.26 -14.24
N ALA A 5 30.88 -16.06 -14.24
CA ALA A 5 31.18 -15.34 -13.01
C ALA A 5 29.86 -15.09 -12.24
N PRO A 6 29.85 -15.23 -10.91
CA PRO A 6 28.68 -14.89 -10.11
C PRO A 6 28.40 -13.39 -10.30
N LEU A 7 27.17 -13.08 -10.70
CA LEU A 7 26.71 -11.71 -10.92
C LEU A 7 26.96 -10.88 -9.65
N SER A 8 27.78 -9.84 -9.78
CA SER A 8 28.12 -8.94 -8.68
C SER A 8 26.83 -8.32 -8.09
N PRO A 9 26.70 -8.25 -6.74
CA PRO A 9 25.54 -7.66 -6.07
C PRO A 9 25.23 -6.20 -6.46
N ASP A 10 26.13 -5.55 -7.20
CA ASP A 10 25.96 -4.18 -7.68
C ASP A 10 25.02 -4.03 -8.89
N HIS A 11 24.58 -5.12 -9.54
CA HIS A 11 23.65 -5.04 -10.69
C HIS A 11 22.22 -4.60 -10.30
N HIS A 12 21.88 -4.59 -9.02
CA HIS A 12 20.57 -4.09 -8.54
C HIS A 12 20.49 -2.55 -8.56
N ARG A 13 21.63 -1.86 -8.72
CA ARG A 13 21.71 -0.40 -8.62
C ARG A 13 21.31 0.35 -9.90
N THR A 14 21.13 -0.37 -11.02
CA THR A 14 21.06 0.23 -12.36
C THR A 14 19.65 0.60 -12.84
N LEU A 15 18.59 0.38 -12.05
CA LEU A 15 17.21 0.63 -12.49
C LEU A 15 16.41 1.66 -11.64
N GLY A 16 17.04 2.35 -10.69
CA GLY A 16 16.40 3.45 -9.95
C GLY A 16 15.24 3.08 -9.03
N LEU A 17 14.80 1.82 -9.02
CA LEU A 17 13.84 1.23 -8.08
C LEU A 17 14.60 0.30 -7.14
N ASP A 18 15.09 0.86 -6.06
CA ASP A 18 15.62 0.07 -4.94
C ASP A 18 14.44 -0.66 -4.28
N PRO A 19 14.34 -2.01 -4.39
CA PRO A 19 13.19 -2.77 -3.91
C PRO A 19 13.01 -2.63 -2.39
N ASP A 20 14.09 -2.43 -1.65
CA ASP A 20 14.03 -2.24 -0.20
C ASP A 20 13.40 -0.89 0.13
N ARG A 21 13.74 0.17 -0.62
CA ARG A 21 13.10 1.49 -0.47
C ARG A 21 11.63 1.47 -0.87
N ALA A 22 11.28 0.74 -1.92
CA ALA A 22 9.91 0.61 -2.37
C ALA A 22 9.05 -0.13 -1.34
N GLU A 23 9.59 -1.18 -0.71
CA GLU A 23 8.89 -1.89 0.37
C GLU A 23 8.75 -1.04 1.63
N VAL A 24 9.75 -0.22 1.99
CA VAL A 24 9.63 0.76 3.08
C VAL A 24 8.51 1.77 2.80
N ALA A 25 8.42 2.28 1.56
CA ALA A 25 7.36 3.21 1.16
C ALA A 25 5.97 2.55 1.19
N ALA A 26 5.86 1.30 0.73
CA ALA A 26 4.59 0.55 0.78
C ALA A 26 4.12 0.32 2.22
N ARG A 27 5.03 0.00 3.14
CA ARG A 27 4.70 -0.16 4.57
C ARG A 27 4.23 1.14 5.21
N ALA A 28 4.92 2.25 4.94
CA ALA A 28 4.51 3.55 5.45
C ALA A 28 3.09 3.95 4.96
N LEU A 29 2.71 3.54 3.75
CA LEU A 29 1.36 3.73 3.22
C LEU A 29 0.33 2.81 3.86
N ASP A 30 0.69 1.56 4.18
CA ASP A 30 -0.17 0.65 4.94
C ASP A 30 -0.42 1.18 6.36
N ASP A 31 0.63 1.65 7.04
CA ASP A 31 0.54 2.27 8.37
C ASP A 31 -0.37 3.50 8.33
N LEU A 32 -0.19 4.38 7.34
CA LEU A 32 -1.06 5.53 7.11
C LEU A 32 -2.53 5.11 6.88
N ALA A 33 -2.75 4.03 6.13
CA ALA A 33 -4.10 3.51 5.91
C ALA A 33 -4.74 3.00 7.21
N GLU A 34 -3.97 2.36 8.08
CA GLU A 34 -4.43 1.92 9.41
C GLU A 34 -4.74 3.10 10.32
N ASP A 35 -3.88 4.11 10.37
CA ASP A 35 -4.09 5.33 11.14
C ASP A 35 -5.37 6.06 10.71
N LEU A 36 -5.59 6.20 9.40
CA LEU A 36 -6.80 6.82 8.86
C LEU A 36 -8.07 6.02 9.19
N ARG A 37 -8.02 4.68 9.16
CA ARG A 37 -9.13 3.82 9.61
C ARG A 37 -9.37 3.97 11.11
N GLY A 38 -8.30 4.06 11.90
CA GLY A 38 -8.34 4.34 13.33
C GLY A 38 -9.04 5.67 13.63
N ALA A 39 -8.57 6.74 12.98
CA ALA A 39 -9.14 8.08 13.08
C ALA A 39 -10.65 8.07 12.76
N ALA A 40 -11.05 7.45 11.65
CA ALA A 40 -12.46 7.36 11.25
C ALA A 40 -13.35 6.67 12.31
N ARG A 41 -12.84 5.64 13.00
CA ARG A 41 -13.56 4.95 14.09
C ARG A 41 -13.66 5.83 15.34
N THR A 42 -12.56 6.47 15.73
CA THR A 42 -12.52 7.31 16.93
C THR A 42 -13.34 8.58 16.81
N GLN A 43 -13.35 9.19 15.62
CA GLN A 43 -14.14 10.39 15.33
C GLN A 43 -15.63 10.11 15.52
N HIS A 44 -16.13 9.01 14.95
CA HIS A 44 -17.51 8.57 15.13
C HIS A 44 -17.88 8.34 16.61
N GLY A 45 -16.99 7.68 17.36
CA GLY A 45 -17.20 7.43 18.79
C GLY A 45 -17.24 8.70 19.64
N ARG A 46 -16.34 9.67 19.39
CA ARG A 46 -16.32 10.95 20.12
C ARG A 46 -17.52 11.83 19.79
N THR A 47 -17.88 11.92 18.51
CA THR A 47 -19.04 12.73 18.10
C THR A 47 -20.32 12.18 18.72
N ALA A 48 -20.51 10.86 18.73
CA ALA A 48 -21.68 10.23 19.34
C ALA A 48 -21.81 10.52 20.85
N VAL A 49 -20.70 10.63 21.58
CA VAL A 49 -20.70 11.00 23.01
C VAL A 49 -21.03 12.49 23.21
N VAL A 50 -20.46 13.38 22.40
CA VAL A 50 -20.67 14.84 22.55
C VAL A 50 -22.09 15.25 22.18
N THR A 51 -22.70 14.56 21.21
CA THR A 51 -24.01 14.95 20.66
C THR A 51 -25.18 14.14 21.23
N SER A 52 -24.94 13.25 22.20
CA SER A 52 -25.97 12.36 22.76
C SER A 52 -27.20 13.11 23.27
N ASP A 53 -26.96 14.27 23.90
CA ASP A 53 -27.99 15.08 24.55
C ASP A 53 -28.57 16.16 23.62
N TRP A 54 -28.04 16.27 22.40
CA TRP A 54 -28.42 17.29 21.45
C TRP A 54 -29.70 16.90 20.73
N LYS A 55 -30.61 17.86 20.51
CA LYS A 55 -31.92 17.60 19.88
C LYS A 55 -32.02 18.18 18.47
N GLY A 56 -32.84 17.51 17.65
CA GLY A 56 -33.40 18.07 16.43
C GLY A 56 -32.35 18.38 15.34
N PRO A 57 -32.39 19.57 14.72
CA PRO A 57 -31.54 19.93 13.58
C PRO A 57 -30.03 19.84 13.84
N SER A 58 -29.57 20.23 15.04
CA SER A 58 -28.13 20.25 15.36
C SER A 58 -27.52 18.85 15.38
N ARG A 59 -28.23 17.88 15.97
CA ARG A 59 -27.78 16.49 15.98
C ARG A 59 -27.67 15.91 14.55
N ARG A 60 -28.67 16.15 13.70
CA ARG A 60 -28.65 15.71 12.30
C ARG A 60 -27.54 16.36 11.47
N TRP A 61 -27.22 17.63 11.75
CA TRP A 61 -26.10 18.31 11.11
C TRP A 61 -24.78 17.67 11.51
N PHE A 62 -24.57 17.42 12.81
CA PHE A 62 -23.35 16.76 13.31
C PHE A 62 -23.22 15.32 12.83
N ASP A 63 -24.29 14.53 12.84
CA ASP A 63 -24.27 13.15 12.31
C ASP A 63 -23.85 13.13 10.84
N ARG A 64 -24.32 14.10 10.04
CA ARG A 64 -23.93 14.24 8.63
C ARG A 64 -22.47 14.65 8.49
N HIS A 65 -22.04 15.65 9.24
CA HIS A 65 -20.66 16.13 9.20
C HIS A 65 -19.67 15.04 9.64
N ASP A 66 -20.01 14.29 10.68
CA ASP A 66 -19.20 13.16 11.14
C ASP A 66 -19.14 12.03 10.11
N ALA A 67 -20.27 11.71 9.46
CA ALA A 67 -20.29 10.74 8.38
C ALA A 67 -19.46 11.17 7.17
N GLU A 68 -19.46 12.47 6.84
CA GLU A 68 -18.65 13.08 5.77
C GLU A 68 -17.16 12.95 6.08
N VAL A 69 -16.71 13.43 7.25
CA VAL A 69 -15.29 13.33 7.63
C VAL A 69 -14.83 11.87 7.74
N ALA A 70 -15.65 11.00 8.34
CA ALA A 70 -15.34 9.58 8.38
C ALA A 70 -15.29 8.96 6.97
N GLY A 71 -16.08 9.49 6.02
CA GLY A 71 -16.07 9.12 4.61
C GLY A 71 -14.77 9.52 3.90
N GLU A 72 -14.28 10.74 4.16
CA GLU A 72 -13.00 11.24 3.64
C GLU A 72 -11.83 10.42 4.18
N LEU A 73 -11.78 10.17 5.50
CA LEU A 73 -10.75 9.36 6.12
C LEU A 73 -10.72 7.93 5.56
N ARG A 74 -11.90 7.29 5.39
CA ARG A 74 -12.00 5.97 4.74
C ARG A 74 -11.53 6.01 3.28
N SER A 75 -11.82 7.08 2.55
CA SER A 75 -11.39 7.23 1.16
C SER A 75 -9.87 7.41 1.07
N GLY A 76 -9.28 8.21 1.96
CA GLY A 76 -7.83 8.34 2.10
C GLY A 76 -7.16 7.00 2.43
N ALA A 77 -7.73 6.23 3.38
CA ALA A 77 -7.20 4.91 3.72
C ALA A 77 -7.23 3.93 2.54
N ARG A 78 -8.27 3.98 1.69
CA ARG A 78 -8.32 3.17 0.46
C ARG A 78 -7.26 3.61 -0.54
N ALA A 79 -7.07 4.92 -0.72
CA ALA A 79 -6.06 5.45 -1.65
C ALA A 79 -4.64 5.03 -1.22
N ALA A 80 -4.33 5.14 0.07
CA ALA A 80 -3.04 4.72 0.61
C ALA A 80 -2.78 3.22 0.42
N ALA A 81 -3.77 2.36 0.74
CA ALA A 81 -3.65 0.92 0.53
C ALA A 81 -3.52 0.53 -0.96
N SER A 82 -4.25 1.20 -1.85
CA SER A 82 -4.11 1.02 -3.29
C SER A 82 -2.73 1.40 -3.80
N ALA A 83 -2.16 2.50 -3.30
CA ALA A 83 -0.81 2.93 -3.64
C ALA A 83 0.25 1.92 -3.15
N ALA A 84 0.13 1.41 -1.92
CA ALA A 84 1.01 0.37 -1.40
C ALA A 84 0.96 -0.90 -2.27
N THR A 85 -0.24 -1.31 -2.69
CA THR A 85 -0.45 -2.45 -3.59
C THR A 85 0.19 -2.22 -4.96
N ALA A 86 0.05 -1.02 -5.53
CA ALA A 86 0.63 -0.67 -6.81
C ALA A 86 2.17 -0.70 -6.77
N ILE A 87 2.78 -0.14 -5.72
CA ILE A 87 4.24 -0.16 -5.53
C ILE A 87 4.75 -1.61 -5.47
N ARG A 88 4.12 -2.48 -4.67
CA ARG A 88 4.50 -3.90 -4.58
C ARG A 88 4.34 -4.62 -5.93
N ALA A 89 3.29 -4.31 -6.69
CA ALA A 89 3.08 -4.88 -8.01
C ALA A 89 4.17 -4.45 -9.01
N GLU A 90 4.57 -3.17 -8.99
CA GLU A 90 5.65 -2.66 -9.84
C GLU A 90 7.00 -3.29 -9.49
N VAL A 91 7.32 -3.41 -8.20
CA VAL A 91 8.54 -4.08 -7.73
C VAL A 91 8.54 -5.54 -8.19
N ARG A 92 7.44 -6.26 -8.00
CA ARG A 92 7.31 -7.64 -8.47
C ARG A 92 7.51 -7.76 -9.97
N ALA A 93 6.85 -6.91 -10.76
CA ALA A 93 6.99 -6.90 -12.21
C ALA A 93 8.42 -6.53 -12.66
N ALA A 94 9.13 -5.68 -11.91
CA ALA A 94 10.53 -5.36 -12.17
C ALA A 94 11.45 -6.56 -11.87
N VAL A 95 11.21 -7.27 -10.77
CA VAL A 95 11.95 -8.51 -10.42
C VAL A 95 11.70 -9.60 -11.47
N GLU A 96 10.44 -9.85 -11.85
CA GLU A 96 10.10 -10.84 -12.87
C GLU A 96 10.73 -10.54 -14.23
N ARG A 97 10.84 -9.26 -14.62
CA ARG A 97 11.55 -8.83 -15.83
C ARG A 97 13.07 -9.03 -15.78
N GLN A 98 13.65 -9.05 -14.58
CA GLN A 98 15.09 -9.28 -14.38
C GLN A 98 15.45 -10.77 -14.25
N LEU A 99 14.47 -11.63 -13.96
CA LEU A 99 14.70 -13.08 -13.95
C LEU A 99 14.92 -13.56 -15.39
N PRO A 100 16.01 -14.29 -15.68
CA PRO A 100 16.16 -14.92 -16.99
C PRO A 100 15.00 -15.90 -17.14
N VAL A 101 14.15 -15.67 -18.15
CA VAL A 101 13.25 -16.71 -18.66
C VAL A 101 14.17 -17.82 -19.14
N VAL A 102 14.38 -18.86 -18.33
CA VAL A 102 15.07 -20.06 -18.79
C VAL A 102 14.04 -20.77 -19.66
N PRO A 103 14.16 -20.77 -21.00
CA PRO A 103 13.35 -21.68 -21.78
C PRO A 103 13.77 -23.08 -21.34
N TRP A 104 12.83 -23.87 -20.84
CA TRP A 104 13.02 -25.30 -20.67
C TRP A 104 13.15 -25.93 -22.06
N THR A 105 14.25 -25.69 -22.77
CA THR A 105 14.58 -26.39 -24.00
C THR A 105 15.34 -27.65 -23.64
N GLY A 106 14.59 -28.76 -23.63
CA GLY A 106 15.01 -30.04 -24.20
C GLY A 106 16.34 -30.61 -23.70
N TRP A 107 16.26 -31.42 -22.65
CA TRP A 107 17.20 -32.52 -22.50
C TRP A 107 16.84 -33.60 -23.53
N HIS A 108 17.42 -33.53 -24.73
CA HIS A 108 17.74 -34.74 -25.47
C HIS A 108 19.13 -35.18 -24.98
N LEU A 109 19.16 -36.19 -24.12
CA LEU A 109 20.38 -36.97 -23.88
C LEU A 109 20.60 -37.92 -25.08
N PRO A 110 21.88 -38.14 -25.47
CA PRO A 110 22.28 -38.99 -26.60
C PRO A 110 21.96 -40.46 -26.40
#